data_AF-A0A3D2D6X1-F1
#
_entry.id   AF-A0A3D2D6X1-F1
#
_cell.length_a   1.000
_cell.length_b   1.000
_cell.length_c   1.000
_cell.angle_alpha   90.00
_cell.angle_beta   90.00
_cell.angle_gamma   90.00
#
_symmetry.space_group_name_H-M   'P 1'
#
loop_
_entity.id
_entity.type
_entity.pdbx_description
1 polymer ?
#
loop_
_entity_poly.entity_id
_entity_poly.type
_entity_poly.pdbx_seq_one_letter_code
_entity_poly.pdbx_strand_id
1 'polypeptide(L)'
;MKKEFCFLLAALLVVTSVAAFTGCGSTQEVTCKVTFDMDGTCSNVVIEVKKGEGIAKKDVPEPPQKEGYTVKWSVSDFSRVTGDLWVKPVYTKAGEVEPIYYTITFVFENAADVVFTVEEGHSLPDSDVPAPPAKDGYTVKWDREDFSNITENVTVRPVYSPVEKQKVKVNFTMESGNTAVWANWVESMTFVIGEEYSLPVLNAMPKHARNYEFTGWKYEGKNVALKGMFNDSFAGREITFVLDYAYYTNNY
;
A
#
# COMPACT_ATOMS: atom_id res chain seq x y z
N MET A 1 32.04 -8.19 -44.75
CA MET A 1 30.88 -7.55 -44.09
C MET A 1 29.61 -8.26 -44.51
N LYS A 2 29.17 -9.28 -43.76
CA LYS A 2 27.85 -9.89 -43.93
C LYS A 2 26.90 -9.16 -42.98
N LYS A 3 25.98 -8.38 -43.52
CA LYS A 3 24.80 -7.91 -42.79
C LYS A 3 23.91 -9.13 -42.59
N GLU A 4 23.96 -9.75 -41.42
CA GLU A 4 22.99 -10.80 -41.11
C GLU A 4 21.62 -10.16 -40.92
N PHE A 5 20.67 -10.66 -41.71
CA PHE A 5 19.28 -10.26 -41.76
C PHE A 5 18.60 -10.74 -40.48
N CYS A 6 18.13 -9.83 -39.62
CA CYS A 6 17.17 -10.17 -38.58
C CYS A 6 15.84 -10.54 -39.25
N PHE A 7 15.50 -11.84 -39.23
CA PHE A 7 14.17 -12.30 -39.60
C PHE A 7 13.19 -11.91 -38.49
N LEU A 8 12.49 -10.79 -38.68
CA LEU A 8 11.33 -10.42 -37.88
C LEU A 8 10.16 -11.34 -38.23
N LEU A 9 9.94 -12.37 -37.41
CA LEU A 9 8.64 -13.03 -37.37
C LEU A 9 7.73 -12.20 -36.45
N ALA A 10 7.11 -11.16 -36.99
CA ALA A 10 6.08 -10.41 -36.30
C ALA A 10 4.80 -11.28 -36.21
N ALA A 11 4.70 -12.08 -35.16
CA ALA A 11 3.45 -12.74 -34.80
C ALA A 11 2.51 -11.69 -34.17
N LEU A 12 1.69 -11.06 -35.02
CA LEU A 12 0.61 -10.17 -34.60
C LEU A 12 -0.47 -11.00 -33.90
N LEU A 13 -0.37 -11.14 -32.59
CA LEU A 13 -1.40 -11.79 -31.78
C LEU A 13 -2.46 -10.75 -31.40
N VAL A 14 -3.46 -10.59 -32.28
CA VAL A 14 -4.64 -9.79 -31.99
C VAL A 14 -5.51 -10.58 -31.00
N VAL A 15 -5.37 -10.31 -29.70
CA VAL A 15 -6.33 -10.79 -28.71
C VAL A 15 -7.58 -9.93 -28.84
N THR A 16 -8.55 -10.39 -29.63
CA THR A 16 -9.90 -9.81 -29.64
C THR A 16 -10.60 -10.18 -28.34
N SER A 17 -10.60 -9.28 -27.35
CA SER A 17 -11.48 -9.42 -26.19
C SER A 17 -12.88 -8.93 -26.57
N VAL A 18 -13.80 -9.88 -26.74
CA VAL A 18 -15.24 -9.59 -26.81
C VAL A 18 -15.73 -9.33 -25.39
N ALA A 19 -16.04 -8.08 -25.07
CA ALA A 19 -16.67 -7.72 -23.81
C ALA A 19 -18.19 -7.96 -23.91
N ALA A 20 -18.66 -9.08 -23.35
CA ALA A 20 -20.07 -9.22 -22.96
C ALA A 20 -20.22 -8.74 -21.52
N PHE A 21 -20.80 -7.55 -21.34
CA PHE A 21 -21.14 -6.99 -20.03
C PHE A 21 -22.39 -7.65 -19.46
N THR A 22 -22.25 -8.41 -18.38
CA THR A 22 -23.26 -8.50 -17.31
C THR A 22 -22.62 -8.94 -16.00
N GLY A 23 -22.57 -8.03 -15.03
CA GLY A 23 -22.69 -8.37 -13.60
C GLY A 23 -21.40 -8.67 -12.81
N CYS A 24 -21.23 -7.89 -11.74
CA CYS A 24 -20.48 -8.18 -10.51
C CYS A 24 -18.94 -8.20 -10.58
N GLY A 25 -18.32 -7.12 -10.06
CA GLY A 25 -16.93 -7.07 -9.62
C GLY A 25 -15.88 -7.30 -10.71
N SER A 26 -15.57 -6.29 -11.53
CA SER A 26 -14.42 -6.38 -12.43
C SER A 26 -13.13 -6.31 -11.62
N THR A 27 -12.52 -7.46 -11.31
CA THR A 27 -11.11 -7.52 -10.95
C THR A 27 -10.33 -6.97 -12.15
N GLN A 28 -9.68 -5.81 -12.00
CA GLN A 28 -8.76 -5.33 -13.04
C GLN A 28 -7.65 -6.36 -13.19
N GLU A 29 -7.48 -6.89 -14.40
CA GLU A 29 -6.37 -7.80 -14.70
C GLU A 29 -5.06 -7.01 -14.67
N VAL A 30 -4.12 -7.43 -13.82
CA VAL A 30 -2.78 -6.84 -13.74
C VAL A 30 -1.92 -7.42 -14.85
N THR A 31 -1.31 -6.55 -15.67
CA THR A 31 -0.38 -6.91 -16.73
C THR A 31 1.05 -6.55 -16.36
N CYS A 32 2.01 -7.34 -16.83
CA CYS A 32 3.45 -7.14 -16.65
C CYS A 32 4.12 -6.89 -18.01
N LYS A 33 5.20 -6.11 -18.00
CA LYS A 33 6.03 -5.78 -19.18
C LYS A 33 7.38 -6.46 -19.08
N VAL A 34 7.70 -7.30 -20.05
CA VAL A 34 9.04 -7.87 -20.20
C VAL A 34 9.73 -7.15 -21.36
N THR A 35 10.77 -6.38 -21.03
CA THR A 35 11.58 -5.62 -21.98
C THR A 35 12.89 -6.33 -22.22
N PHE A 36 13.10 -6.81 -23.44
CA PHE A 36 14.38 -7.36 -23.90
C PHE A 36 15.22 -6.22 -24.47
N ASP A 37 16.29 -5.89 -23.76
CA ASP A 37 17.28 -4.91 -24.17
C ASP A 37 18.13 -5.49 -25.31
N MET A 38 18.05 -4.86 -26.49
CA MET A 38 18.78 -5.33 -27.66
C MET A 38 20.18 -4.72 -27.76
N ASP A 39 20.69 -4.10 -26.68
CA ASP A 39 22.03 -3.53 -26.58
C ASP A 39 22.37 -2.58 -27.75
N GLY A 40 21.37 -1.80 -28.16
CA GLY A 40 21.47 -0.85 -29.27
C GLY A 40 21.61 -1.47 -30.67
N THR A 41 21.63 -2.80 -30.82
CA THR A 41 21.66 -3.44 -32.15
C THR A 41 20.35 -3.24 -32.91
N CYS A 42 19.23 -3.15 -32.20
CA CYS A 42 17.92 -2.75 -32.70
C CYS A 42 17.06 -2.16 -31.57
N SER A 43 15.79 -1.86 -31.86
CA SER A 43 14.84 -1.43 -30.84
C SER A 43 14.54 -2.56 -29.86
N ASN A 44 14.43 -2.22 -28.57
CA ASN A 44 14.04 -3.17 -27.54
C ASN A 44 12.70 -3.83 -27.87
N VAL A 45 12.61 -5.13 -27.57
CA VAL A 45 11.38 -5.90 -27.76
C VAL A 45 10.62 -5.91 -26.44
N VAL A 46 9.34 -5.53 -26.46
CA VAL A 46 8.48 -5.50 -25.27
C VAL A 46 7.36 -6.51 -25.44
N ILE A 47 7.21 -7.41 -24.48
CA ILE A 47 6.12 -8.40 -24.41
C ILE A 47 5.26 -8.07 -23.19
N GLU A 48 3.96 -7.86 -23.41
CA GLU A 48 2.97 -7.70 -22.35
C GLU A 48 2.31 -9.05 -22.05
N VAL A 49 2.23 -9.42 -20.77
CA VAL A 49 1.70 -10.70 -20.30
C VAL A 49 0.90 -10.49 -19.02
N LYS A 50 -0.12 -11.31 -18.75
CA LYS A 50 -0.87 -11.21 -17.49
C LYS A 50 0.00 -11.65 -16.32
N LYS A 51 -0.15 -10.99 -15.16
CA LYS A 51 0.58 -11.36 -13.94
C LYS A 51 0.34 -12.82 -13.59
N GLY A 52 1.41 -13.59 -13.50
CA GLY A 52 1.40 -15.02 -13.19
C GLY A 52 1.34 -15.95 -14.40
N GLU A 53 1.19 -15.42 -15.62
CA GLU A 53 1.33 -16.19 -16.86
C GLU A 53 2.78 -16.20 -17.35
N GLY A 54 3.09 -17.15 -18.24
CA GLY A 54 4.41 -17.29 -18.84
C GLY A 54 4.48 -16.77 -20.27
N ILE A 55 5.69 -16.52 -20.74
CA ILE A 55 5.99 -16.26 -22.16
C ILE A 55 6.39 -17.59 -22.80
N ALA A 56 5.71 -17.97 -23.88
CA ALA A 56 6.08 -19.17 -24.60
C ALA A 56 7.49 -19.01 -25.20
N LYS A 57 8.32 -20.05 -25.10
CA LYS A 57 9.73 -20.02 -25.55
C LYS A 57 9.92 -19.55 -26.99
N LYS A 58 8.96 -19.81 -27.88
CA LYS A 58 8.97 -19.37 -29.28
C LYS A 58 8.81 -17.86 -29.47
N ASP A 59 8.23 -17.18 -28.48
CA ASP A 59 7.94 -15.76 -28.51
C ASP A 59 9.05 -14.94 -27.83
N VAL A 60 10.00 -15.62 -27.15
CA VAL A 60 11.20 -15.00 -26.59
C VAL A 60 12.18 -14.70 -27.74
N PRO A 61 12.61 -13.44 -27.93
CA PRO A 61 13.56 -13.10 -28.99
C PRO A 61 14.95 -13.68 -28.70
N GLU A 62 15.75 -13.88 -29.74
CA GLU A 62 17.16 -14.25 -29.58
C GLU A 62 17.97 -13.03 -29.12
N PRO A 63 18.95 -13.20 -28.21
CA PRO A 63 19.80 -12.09 -27.79
C PRO A 63 20.73 -11.63 -28.92
N PRO A 64 21.15 -10.36 -28.91
CA PRO A 64 22.10 -9.83 -29.88
C PRO A 64 23.41 -10.63 -29.89
N GLN A 65 23.78 -11.17 -31.05
CA GLN A 65 24.99 -11.98 -31.19
C GLN A 65 26.25 -11.12 -31.30
N LYS A 66 27.35 -11.59 -30.71
CA LYS A 66 28.64 -10.88 -30.71
C LYS A 66 29.79 -11.85 -30.94
N GLU A 67 30.62 -11.57 -31.95
CA GLU A 67 31.74 -12.43 -32.33
C GLU A 67 32.72 -12.62 -31.17
N GLY A 68 33.08 -13.89 -30.89
CA GLY A 68 33.97 -14.25 -29.78
C GLY A 68 33.29 -14.39 -28.42
N TYR A 69 31.96 -14.22 -28.35
CA TYR A 69 31.17 -14.33 -27.12
C TYR A 69 30.04 -15.36 -27.27
N THR A 70 29.78 -16.08 -26.20
CA THR A 70 28.51 -16.77 -25.96
C THR A 70 27.56 -15.77 -25.33
N VAL A 71 26.36 -15.59 -25.90
CA VAL A 71 25.37 -14.62 -25.41
C VAL A 71 24.12 -15.31 -24.90
N LYS A 72 23.69 -14.97 -23.69
CA LYS A 72 22.45 -15.43 -23.06
C LYS A 72 21.66 -14.26 -22.50
N TRP A 73 20.37 -14.44 -22.29
CA TRP A 73 19.58 -13.49 -21.51
C TRP A 73 19.92 -13.56 -20.03
N SER A 74 19.89 -12.43 -19.33
CA SER A 74 20.08 -12.34 -17.87
C SER A 74 19.00 -13.09 -17.08
N VAL A 75 17.86 -13.36 -17.71
CA VAL A 75 16.78 -14.21 -17.21
C VAL A 75 16.53 -15.33 -18.21
N SER A 76 16.47 -16.57 -17.73
CA SER A 76 16.29 -17.76 -18.57
C SER A 76 14.94 -18.44 -18.41
N ASP A 77 14.25 -18.20 -17.29
CA ASP A 77 12.92 -18.75 -17.02
C ASP A 77 11.84 -17.67 -17.18
N PHE A 78 10.99 -17.85 -18.18
CA PHE A 78 9.81 -17.02 -18.43
C PHE A 78 8.51 -17.81 -18.25
N SER A 79 8.55 -18.97 -17.58
CA SER A 79 7.36 -19.80 -17.32
C SER A 79 6.30 -19.09 -16.49
N ARG A 80 6.71 -18.08 -15.71
CA ARG A 80 5.85 -17.27 -14.87
C ARG A 80 6.43 -15.87 -14.68
N VAL A 81 5.72 -14.86 -15.18
CA VAL A 81 6.06 -13.45 -15.05
C VAL A 81 5.13 -12.83 -14.02
N THR A 82 5.64 -12.43 -12.86
CA THR A 82 4.82 -11.77 -11.83
C THR A 82 5.03 -10.26 -11.77
N GLY A 83 6.02 -9.74 -12.49
CA GLY A 83 6.43 -8.35 -12.45
C GLY A 83 7.06 -7.86 -13.74
N ASP A 84 7.28 -6.56 -13.80
CA ASP A 84 7.99 -5.94 -14.91
C ASP A 84 9.47 -6.37 -14.88
N LEU A 85 9.98 -6.78 -16.03
CA LEU A 85 11.31 -7.34 -16.20
C LEU A 85 12.10 -6.53 -17.23
N TRP A 86 13.33 -6.16 -16.87
CA TRP A 86 14.32 -5.65 -17.83
C TRP A 86 15.39 -6.70 -18.07
N VAL A 87 15.29 -7.39 -19.21
CA VAL A 87 16.16 -8.51 -19.57
C VAL A 87 17.31 -8.00 -20.42
N LYS A 88 18.55 -8.21 -19.97
CA LYS A 88 19.76 -7.75 -20.65
C LYS A 88 20.53 -8.92 -21.25
N PRO A 89 21.26 -8.73 -22.37
CA PRO A 89 22.16 -9.75 -22.87
C PRO A 89 23.41 -9.83 -21.99
N VAL A 90 23.84 -11.06 -21.73
CA VAL A 90 25.03 -11.40 -20.95
C VAL A 90 26.03 -11.99 -21.92
N TYR A 91 27.19 -11.33 -22.01
CA TYR A 91 28.27 -11.72 -22.91
C TYR A 91 29.37 -12.45 -22.14
N THR A 92 29.54 -13.75 -22.39
CA THR A 92 30.65 -14.53 -21.84
C THR A 92 31.68 -14.78 -22.93
N LYS A 93 32.93 -14.36 -22.72
CA LYS A 93 33.98 -14.60 -23.72
C LYS A 93 34.25 -16.10 -23.83
N ALA A 94 34.54 -16.58 -25.04
CA ALA A 94 34.84 -18.00 -25.24
C ALA A 94 36.01 -18.47 -24.33
N GLY A 95 35.72 -19.43 -23.45
CA GLY A 95 36.68 -19.99 -22.48
C GLY A 95 36.61 -19.39 -21.07
N GLU A 96 35.77 -18.39 -20.83
CA GLU A 96 35.51 -17.84 -19.49
C GLU A 96 34.32 -18.56 -18.80
N VAL A 97 34.28 -18.46 -17.46
CA VAL A 97 33.16 -18.97 -16.67
C VAL A 97 31.96 -18.04 -16.87
N GLU A 98 30.79 -18.63 -17.13
CA GLU A 98 29.56 -17.86 -17.28
C GLU A 98 29.16 -17.21 -15.94
N PRO A 99 28.82 -15.91 -15.92
CA PRO A 99 28.35 -15.25 -14.70
C PRO A 99 26.97 -15.80 -14.28
N ILE A 100 26.79 -15.94 -12.98
CA ILE A 100 25.53 -16.37 -12.36
C ILE A 100 24.75 -15.13 -11.97
N TYR A 101 23.44 -15.15 -12.22
CA TYR A 101 22.53 -14.08 -11.85
C TYR A 101 21.41 -14.60 -10.95
N TYR A 102 20.99 -13.75 -10.04
CA TYR A 102 19.84 -13.96 -9.16
C TYR A 102 18.81 -12.86 -9.35
N THR A 103 17.58 -13.18 -8.99
CA THR A 103 16.44 -12.26 -9.07
C THR A 103 16.06 -11.74 -7.69
N ILE A 104 15.75 -10.44 -7.61
CA ILE A 104 15.10 -9.84 -6.43
C ILE A 104 13.70 -9.43 -6.86
N THR A 105 12.68 -9.97 -6.20
CA THR A 105 11.26 -9.74 -6.52
C THR A 105 10.58 -8.99 -5.39
N PHE A 106 10.18 -7.74 -5.63
CA PHE A 106 9.33 -6.96 -4.72
C PHE A 106 7.87 -7.22 -5.06
N VAL A 107 7.14 -7.84 -4.12
CA VAL A 107 5.77 -8.29 -4.36
C VAL A 107 4.76 -7.18 -4.07
N PHE A 108 3.87 -6.93 -5.01
CA PHE A 108 2.74 -6.00 -4.85
C PHE A 108 1.39 -6.74 -4.94
N GLU A 109 0.46 -6.41 -4.05
CA GLU A 109 -0.86 -7.07 -4.00
C GLU A 109 -1.74 -6.72 -5.20
N ASN A 110 -1.81 -5.42 -5.54
CA ASN A 110 -2.72 -4.89 -6.56
C ASN A 110 -1.98 -4.26 -7.75
N ALA A 111 -0.72 -4.66 -7.98
CA ALA A 111 0.12 -4.18 -9.07
C ALA A 111 1.09 -5.28 -9.53
N ALA A 112 1.76 -5.05 -10.66
CA ALA A 112 2.86 -5.90 -11.11
C ALA A 112 3.97 -5.88 -10.04
N ASP A 113 4.62 -7.02 -9.83
CA ASP A 113 5.83 -7.07 -9.01
C ASP A 113 6.93 -6.23 -9.67
N VAL A 114 7.90 -5.76 -8.90
CA VAL A 114 9.11 -5.15 -9.45
C VAL A 114 10.24 -6.15 -9.32
N VAL A 115 10.86 -6.52 -10.44
CA VAL A 115 11.88 -7.57 -10.47
C VAL A 115 13.20 -7.03 -10.99
N PHE A 116 14.27 -7.25 -10.22
CA PHE A 116 15.64 -6.92 -10.60
C PHE A 116 16.45 -8.19 -10.83
N THR A 117 17.44 -8.10 -11.72
CA THR A 117 18.45 -9.14 -11.91
C THR A 117 19.80 -8.59 -11.46
N VAL A 118 20.47 -9.31 -10.56
CA VAL A 118 21.74 -8.93 -9.96
C VAL A 118 22.73 -10.08 -10.15
N GLU A 119 23.96 -9.76 -10.54
CA GLU A 119 25.03 -10.75 -10.64
C GLU A 119 25.40 -11.30 -9.26
N GLU A 120 25.79 -12.56 -9.18
CA GLU A 120 26.22 -13.18 -7.92
C GLU A 120 27.29 -12.34 -7.20
N GLY A 121 27.11 -12.18 -5.90
CA GLY A 121 27.99 -11.38 -5.03
C GLY A 121 27.86 -9.87 -5.16
N HIS A 122 27.03 -9.37 -6.09
CA HIS A 122 26.78 -7.94 -6.25
C HIS A 122 25.57 -7.46 -5.42
N SER A 123 25.32 -6.16 -5.41
CA SER A 123 24.28 -5.52 -4.59
C SER A 123 23.26 -4.80 -5.47
N LEU A 124 22.00 -4.75 -5.04
CA LEU A 124 21.02 -3.83 -5.58
C LEU A 124 21.20 -2.46 -4.90
N PRO A 125 21.41 -1.36 -5.63
CA PRO A 125 21.51 -0.04 -5.03
C PRO A 125 20.23 0.37 -4.31
N ASP A 126 20.34 1.00 -3.14
CA ASP A 126 19.19 1.50 -2.39
C ASP A 126 18.31 2.47 -3.20
N SER A 127 18.90 3.19 -4.16
CA SER A 127 18.16 4.08 -5.07
C SER A 127 17.21 3.37 -6.02
N ASP A 128 17.45 2.08 -6.29
CA ASP A 128 16.66 1.26 -7.20
C ASP A 128 15.56 0.49 -6.44
N VAL A 129 15.67 0.40 -5.12
CA VAL A 129 14.66 -0.24 -4.27
C VAL A 129 13.36 0.55 -4.36
N PRO A 130 12.24 -0.06 -4.80
CA PRO A 130 10.97 0.64 -4.92
C PRO A 130 10.41 1.00 -3.54
N ALA A 131 9.61 2.05 -3.49
CA ALA A 131 8.85 2.38 -2.28
C ALA A 131 7.83 1.27 -1.95
N PRO A 132 7.65 0.90 -0.66
CA PRO A 132 6.61 -0.04 -0.27
C PRO A 132 5.20 0.53 -0.57
N PRO A 133 4.19 -0.34 -0.79
CA PRO A 133 2.84 0.11 -1.08
C PRO A 133 2.25 0.87 0.11
N ALA A 134 1.68 2.04 -0.15
CA ALA A 134 0.96 2.81 0.86
C ALA A 134 -0.38 2.13 1.22
N LYS A 135 -0.74 2.16 2.50
CA LYS A 135 -2.02 1.66 3.01
C LYS A 135 -2.51 2.51 4.17
N ASP A 136 -3.73 3.04 4.04
CA ASP A 136 -4.32 3.93 5.06
C ASP A 136 -4.40 3.25 6.43
N GLY A 137 -3.92 3.96 7.45
CA GLY A 137 -3.87 3.45 8.82
C GLY A 137 -2.75 2.45 9.09
N TYR A 138 -1.79 2.26 8.18
CA TYR A 138 -0.62 1.41 8.37
C TYR A 138 0.69 2.11 8.00
N THR A 139 1.73 1.85 8.80
CA THR A 139 3.12 2.03 8.40
C THR A 139 3.55 0.76 7.66
N VAL A 140 4.11 0.91 6.46
CA VAL A 140 4.50 -0.22 5.60
C VAL A 140 6.00 -0.19 5.35
N LYS A 141 6.65 -1.33 5.51
CA LYS A 141 8.08 -1.54 5.22
C LYS A 141 8.28 -2.82 4.43
N TRP A 142 9.43 -2.98 3.79
CA TRP A 142 9.82 -4.27 3.26
C TRP A 142 10.26 -5.22 4.38
N ASP A 143 10.02 -6.52 4.23
CA ASP A 143 10.52 -7.55 5.14
C ASP A 143 12.05 -7.74 5.08
N ARG A 144 12.67 -7.19 4.03
CA ARG A 144 14.12 -7.11 3.85
C ARG A 144 14.49 -5.72 3.32
N GLU A 145 15.48 -5.10 3.95
CA GLU A 145 16.00 -3.77 3.58
C GLU A 145 17.46 -3.82 3.09
N ASP A 146 18.19 -4.90 3.35
CA ASP A 146 19.59 -5.08 2.93
C ASP A 146 19.69 -5.96 1.68
N PHE A 147 20.11 -5.36 0.57
CA PHE A 147 20.34 -6.04 -0.71
C PHE A 147 21.81 -6.09 -1.10
N SER A 148 22.70 -6.11 -0.12
CA SER A 148 24.12 -6.37 -0.34
C SER A 148 24.39 -7.85 -0.61
N ASN A 149 25.38 -8.12 -1.46
CA ASN A 149 25.95 -9.45 -1.71
C ASN A 149 24.90 -10.55 -1.98
N ILE A 150 24.22 -10.46 -3.12
CA ILE A 150 23.16 -11.39 -3.50
C ILE A 150 23.76 -12.71 -4.00
N THR A 151 23.43 -13.81 -3.34
CA THR A 151 23.90 -15.16 -3.71
C THR A 151 22.75 -16.15 -3.94
N GLU A 152 21.51 -15.67 -3.96
CA GLU A 152 20.32 -16.48 -4.25
C GLU A 152 19.16 -15.59 -4.69
N ASN A 153 18.10 -16.21 -5.22
CA ASN A 153 16.87 -15.48 -5.54
C ASN A 153 16.19 -14.98 -4.25
N VAL A 154 15.80 -13.72 -4.24
CA VAL A 154 15.18 -13.05 -3.10
C VAL A 154 13.75 -12.66 -3.45
N THR A 155 12.81 -12.97 -2.56
CA THR A 155 11.44 -12.44 -2.62
C THR A 155 11.22 -11.53 -1.42
N VAL A 156 10.77 -10.31 -1.67
CA VAL A 156 10.57 -9.25 -0.69
C VAL A 156 9.09 -8.92 -0.63
N ARG A 157 8.52 -8.87 0.57
CA ARG A 157 7.08 -8.65 0.80
C ARG A 157 6.84 -7.46 1.71
N PRO A 158 5.73 -6.74 1.53
CA PRO A 158 5.38 -5.65 2.44
C PRO A 158 4.95 -6.19 3.79
N VAL A 159 5.46 -5.59 4.86
CA VAL A 159 5.07 -5.80 6.25
C VAL A 159 4.25 -4.59 6.70
N TYR A 160 3.00 -4.86 7.09
CA TYR A 160 2.05 -3.83 7.50
C TYR A 160 1.97 -3.76 9.02
N SER A 161 2.30 -2.59 9.58
CA SER A 161 2.14 -2.30 11.01
C SER A 161 1.04 -1.25 11.21
N PRO A 162 -0.04 -1.53 11.95
CA PRO A 162 -1.08 -0.54 12.22
C PRO A 162 -0.49 0.74 12.81
N VAL A 163 -0.94 1.90 12.32
CA VAL A 163 -0.63 3.18 12.96
C VAL A 163 -1.45 3.25 14.23
N GLU A 164 -0.77 3.31 15.38
CA GLU A 164 -1.44 3.52 16.65
C GLU A 164 -2.03 4.92 16.70
N LYS A 165 -3.36 5.00 16.55
CA LYS A 165 -4.07 6.27 16.72
C LYS A 165 -4.14 6.63 18.19
N GLN A 166 -3.78 7.86 18.50
CA GLN A 166 -3.89 8.37 19.86
C GLN A 166 -5.37 8.47 20.25
N LYS A 167 -5.64 8.12 21.50
CA LYS A 167 -6.98 8.10 22.07
C LYS A 167 -7.06 9.06 23.25
N VAL A 168 -8.22 9.66 23.41
CA VAL A 168 -8.54 10.56 24.51
C VAL A 168 -9.77 10.04 25.22
N LYS A 169 -9.66 9.85 26.53
CA LYS A 169 -10.80 9.51 27.37
C LYS A 169 -11.41 10.81 27.89
N VAL A 170 -12.69 10.99 27.59
CA VAL A 170 -13.49 12.12 28.04
C VAL A 170 -14.49 11.61 29.06
N ASN A 171 -14.38 12.10 30.28
CA ASN A 171 -15.33 11.92 31.36
C ASN A 171 -16.38 13.03 31.28
N PHE A 172 -17.61 12.71 31.62
CA PHE A 172 -18.70 13.67 31.66
C PHE A 172 -19.16 13.86 33.10
N THR A 173 -19.41 15.10 33.53
CA THR A 173 -19.81 15.40 34.92
C THR A 173 -20.73 16.61 35.04
N MET A 174 -21.30 16.81 36.23
CA MET A 174 -22.07 18.00 36.62
C MET A 174 -21.33 18.78 37.71
N GLU A 175 -21.38 20.12 37.64
CA GLU A 175 -20.66 21.06 38.52
C GLU A 175 -20.94 20.89 40.03
N SER A 176 -22.07 20.27 40.42
CA SER A 176 -22.43 20.03 41.82
C SER A 176 -21.65 18.88 42.49
N GLY A 177 -20.57 18.38 41.88
CA GLY A 177 -19.64 17.41 42.47
C GLY A 177 -20.24 16.05 42.79
N ASN A 178 -21.45 15.74 42.31
CA ASN A 178 -22.16 14.52 42.62
C ASN A 178 -22.31 13.68 41.35
N THR A 179 -21.64 12.53 41.30
CA THR A 179 -21.65 11.57 40.17
C THR A 179 -22.94 10.76 40.06
N ALA A 180 -23.92 10.98 40.95
CA ALA A 180 -25.10 10.15 41.02
C ALA A 180 -26.30 10.84 40.39
N VAL A 181 -26.50 10.63 39.09
CA VAL A 181 -27.85 10.75 38.53
C VAL A 181 -28.14 9.65 37.51
N TRP A 182 -28.83 8.63 37.99
CA TRP A 182 -29.29 7.43 37.27
C TRP A 182 -30.66 7.74 36.62
N ALA A 183 -31.01 7.26 35.42
CA ALA A 183 -30.58 6.06 34.71
C ALA A 183 -30.37 6.31 33.21
N ASN A 184 -29.39 5.59 32.64
CA ASN A 184 -28.97 5.54 31.23
C ASN A 184 -28.11 6.73 30.76
N TRP A 185 -26.93 6.89 31.37
CA TRP A 185 -25.96 7.96 31.06
C TRP A 185 -24.60 7.40 30.61
N VAL A 186 -23.86 8.17 29.82
CA VAL A 186 -22.50 7.81 29.37
C VAL A 186 -21.48 8.47 30.30
N GLU A 187 -20.88 7.69 31.21
CA GLU A 187 -19.91 8.19 32.20
C GLU A 187 -18.60 8.67 31.56
N SER A 188 -18.17 7.97 30.52
CA SER A 188 -17.02 8.35 29.71
C SER A 188 -17.13 7.83 28.29
N MET A 189 -16.45 8.52 27.37
CA MET A 189 -16.26 8.08 25.98
C MET A 189 -14.78 8.14 25.63
N THR A 190 -14.36 7.23 24.76
CA THR A 190 -13.03 7.28 24.16
C THR A 190 -13.16 7.79 22.75
N PHE A 191 -12.43 8.84 22.42
CA PHE A 191 -12.36 9.41 21.09
C PHE A 191 -10.98 9.17 20.48
N VAL A 192 -10.96 9.01 19.17
CA VAL A 192 -9.74 8.86 18.39
C VAL A 192 -9.35 10.24 17.87
N ILE A 193 -8.10 10.63 18.11
CA ILE A 193 -7.56 11.89 17.61
C ILE A 193 -7.56 11.89 16.08
N GLY A 194 -7.97 13.01 15.49
CA GLY A 194 -8.07 13.18 14.04
C GLY A 194 -9.34 12.57 13.41
N GLU A 195 -10.22 11.95 14.20
CA GLU A 195 -11.52 11.46 13.74
C GLU A 195 -12.67 12.38 14.18
N GLU A 196 -13.78 12.27 13.46
CA GLU A 196 -15.02 12.92 13.85
C GLU A 196 -15.59 12.30 15.13
N TYR A 197 -16.14 13.16 15.99
CA TYR A 197 -16.85 12.73 17.18
C TYR A 197 -18.29 13.20 17.19
N SER A 198 -19.10 12.49 17.99
CA SER A 198 -20.41 12.95 18.43
C SER A 198 -20.48 12.81 19.94
N LEU A 199 -20.69 13.92 20.64
CA LEU A 199 -20.95 13.94 22.07
C LEU A 199 -22.39 13.49 22.34
N PRO A 200 -22.65 12.91 23.51
CA PRO A 200 -23.99 12.52 23.90
C PRO A 200 -24.86 13.78 24.11
N VAL A 201 -26.12 13.68 23.69
CA VAL A 201 -27.15 14.69 23.97
C VAL A 201 -28.05 14.15 25.07
N LEU A 202 -28.27 14.95 26.11
CA LEU A 202 -29.07 14.53 27.26
C LEU A 202 -30.54 14.88 27.04
N ASN A 203 -31.33 13.88 26.65
CA ASN A 203 -32.75 14.06 26.27
C ASN A 203 -33.72 14.09 27.46
N ALA A 204 -33.28 13.69 28.66
CA ALA A 204 -34.09 13.76 29.87
C ALA A 204 -33.20 14.05 31.08
N MET A 205 -33.44 15.18 31.74
CA MET A 205 -32.81 15.44 33.03
C MET A 205 -33.41 14.53 34.11
N PRO A 206 -32.60 14.10 35.08
CA PRO A 206 -33.07 13.31 36.23
C PRO A 206 -34.22 13.99 36.98
N LYS A 207 -35.06 13.21 37.69
CA LYS A 207 -36.26 13.71 38.38
C LYS A 207 -36.02 14.86 39.39
N HIS A 208 -34.81 15.00 39.91
CA HIS A 208 -34.41 16.08 40.83
C HIS A 208 -33.92 17.34 40.11
N ALA A 209 -33.68 17.25 38.79
CA ALA A 209 -33.26 18.32 37.90
C ALA A 209 -34.35 18.69 36.87
N ARG A 210 -35.63 18.43 37.19
CA ARG A 210 -36.79 18.67 36.29
C ARG A 210 -36.96 20.12 35.81
N ASN A 211 -36.30 21.07 36.46
CA ASN A 211 -36.33 22.48 36.08
C ASN A 211 -35.08 22.89 35.29
N TYR A 212 -34.28 21.92 34.83
CA TYR A 212 -33.09 22.17 34.03
C TYR A 212 -33.23 21.53 32.65
N GLU A 213 -32.68 22.17 31.64
CA GLU A 213 -32.51 21.57 30.31
C GLU A 213 -31.04 21.54 29.92
N PHE A 214 -30.69 20.55 29.10
CA PHE A 214 -29.37 20.40 28.51
C PHE A 214 -29.16 21.49 27.47
N THR A 215 -28.17 22.37 27.67
CA THR A 215 -27.79 23.39 26.69
C THR A 215 -26.48 23.06 25.99
N GLY A 216 -25.69 22.13 26.53
CA GLY A 216 -24.48 21.65 25.89
C GLY A 216 -23.46 21.09 26.87
N TRP A 217 -22.22 20.99 26.41
CA TRP A 217 -21.07 20.63 27.21
C TRP A 217 -20.11 21.81 27.31
N LYS A 218 -19.45 21.96 28.45
CA LYS A 218 -18.39 22.92 28.69
C LYS A 218 -17.06 22.22 28.96
N TYR A 219 -15.99 22.81 28.43
CA TYR A 219 -14.61 22.48 28.76
C TYR A 219 -13.87 23.76 29.09
N GLU A 220 -13.24 23.83 30.26
CA GLU A 220 -12.54 25.02 30.76
C GLU A 220 -13.41 26.30 30.68
N GLY A 221 -14.71 26.16 31.01
CA GLY A 221 -15.68 27.26 31.01
C GLY A 221 -16.21 27.68 29.63
N LYS A 222 -15.79 27.03 28.54
CA LYS A 222 -16.23 27.33 27.16
C LYS A 222 -17.12 26.23 26.61
N ASN A 223 -18.13 26.61 25.83
CA ASN A 223 -19.02 25.65 25.18
C ASN A 223 -18.29 24.81 24.13
N VAL A 224 -18.56 23.51 24.13
CA VAL A 224 -18.03 22.52 23.20
C VAL A 224 -19.11 22.14 22.21
N ALA A 225 -18.76 22.05 20.93
CA ALA A 225 -19.67 21.59 19.89
C ALA A 225 -20.03 20.10 20.11
N LEU A 226 -21.29 19.73 19.82
CA LEU A 226 -21.73 18.34 19.97
C LEU A 226 -21.15 17.39 18.92
N LYS A 227 -20.65 17.94 17.82
CA LYS A 227 -19.91 17.22 16.78
C LYS A 227 -18.74 18.06 16.32
N GLY A 228 -17.67 17.40 15.95
CA GLY A 228 -16.46 18.05 15.45
C GLY A 228 -15.34 17.05 15.27
N MET A 229 -14.11 17.53 15.18
CA MET A 229 -12.91 16.70 15.16
C MET A 229 -12.17 16.80 16.48
N PHE A 230 -11.76 15.67 17.06
CA PHE A 230 -10.83 15.69 18.20
C PHE A 230 -9.45 16.05 17.70
N ASN A 231 -8.95 17.22 18.09
CA ASN A 231 -7.63 17.69 17.68
C ASN A 231 -6.51 17.19 18.62
N ASP A 232 -5.27 17.28 18.16
CA ASP A 232 -4.08 16.81 18.89
C ASP A 232 -3.86 17.50 20.23
N SER A 233 -4.52 18.64 20.51
CA SER A 233 -4.35 19.38 21.78
C SER A 233 -4.82 18.59 23.01
N PHE A 234 -5.60 17.53 22.78
CA PHE A 234 -6.19 16.65 23.78
C PHE A 234 -5.43 15.33 23.99
N ALA A 235 -4.43 15.05 23.15
CA ALA A 235 -3.64 13.83 23.15
C ALA A 235 -3.12 13.44 24.54
N GLY A 236 -3.40 12.20 24.96
CA GLY A 236 -2.87 11.62 26.20
C GLY A 236 -3.43 12.21 27.49
N ARG A 237 -4.46 13.06 27.43
CA ARG A 237 -5.12 13.65 28.60
C ARG A 237 -6.43 12.91 28.91
N GLU A 238 -6.75 12.79 30.19
CA GLU A 238 -8.15 12.60 30.59
C GLU A 238 -8.81 13.98 30.63
N ILE A 239 -9.94 14.12 29.94
CA ILE A 239 -10.68 15.37 29.85
C ILE A 239 -11.98 15.22 30.63
N THR A 240 -12.40 16.28 31.30
CA THR A 240 -13.71 16.32 31.94
C THR A 240 -14.56 17.39 31.30
N PHE A 241 -15.65 16.98 30.66
CA PHE A 241 -16.68 17.90 30.19
C PHE A 241 -17.73 18.07 31.27
N VAL A 242 -18.08 19.33 31.50
CA VAL A 242 -19.07 19.73 32.50
C VAL A 242 -20.38 20.03 31.78
N LEU A 243 -21.48 19.52 32.32
CA LEU A 243 -22.82 19.78 31.83
C LEU A 243 -23.11 21.29 31.85
N ASP A 244 -23.47 21.85 30.68
CA ASP A 244 -24.09 23.16 30.60
C ASP A 244 -25.62 23.02 30.63
N TYR A 245 -26.27 23.81 31.49
CA TYR A 245 -27.71 23.73 31.70
C TYR A 245 -28.33 25.10 31.99
N ALA A 246 -29.61 25.24 31.63
CA ALA A 246 -30.41 26.43 31.94
C ALA A 246 -31.59 26.08 32.83
N TYR A 247 -31.92 26.95 33.77
CA TYR A 247 -33.12 26.82 34.62
C TYR A 247 -34.35 27.30 33.87
N TYR A 248 -35.37 26.47 33.78
CA TYR A 248 -36.69 26.85 33.27
C TYR A 248 -37.63 27.08 34.44
N THR A 249 -37.97 28.34 34.67
CA THR A 249 -39.12 28.70 35.51
C THR A 249 -40.38 28.31 34.73
N ASN A 250 -40.98 27.16 35.04
CA ASN A 250 -42.40 26.99 34.74
C ASN A 250 -43.14 28.04 35.57
N ASN A 251 -43.51 29.15 34.92
CA ASN A 251 -44.54 30.06 35.43
C ASN A 251 -45.87 29.27 35.39
N TYR A 252 -46.11 28.52 36.46
CA TYR A 252 -47.44 27.99 36.77
C TYR A 252 -48.38 29.12 37.17
#